data_AF-A0A351GI53-F1
#
_entry.id   AF-A0A351GI53-F1
#
_cell.length_a   1.000
_cell.length_b   1.000
_cell.length_c   1.000
_cell.angle_alpha   90.00
_cell.angle_beta   90.00
_cell.angle_gamma   90.00
#
_symmetry.space_group_name_H-M   'P 1'
#
loop_
_entity.id
_entity.type
_entity.pdbx_description
1 polymer ?
#
loop_
_entity_poly.entity_id
_entity_poly.type
_entity_poly.pdbx_seq_one_letter_code
_entity_poly.pdbx_strand_id
1 'polypeptide(L)'
;MPKITKYLILIAGLVLVSHTSFSQTGDEWIVDGQEYYKIPVGKEGIYKIDYANLTALGPALENVDPRNFQLFRNGQEQYIYVQGEQDGSFDQGDLIEFYGQKNDGTLETKLYKSPSDQPHQDYSIFTDTSSYYLTWSSSPSSKRYSAYYDNNYAGKTSNTDFMHSVIQVFTSRYFAGIPINNDAAQLYSEYTGGEGFHKWVWSSQGQFNVALPAITIARALEAFEEIKASIKD
;
A
#
# COMPACT_ATOMS: atom_id res chain seq x y z
N MET A 1 -44.53 7.92 41.65
CA MET A 1 -43.76 8.60 40.58
C MET A 1 -42.32 8.09 40.32
N PRO A 2 -41.55 7.46 41.22
CA PRO A 2 -40.13 7.13 40.93
C PRO A 2 -39.90 5.96 39.95
N LYS A 3 -40.95 5.18 39.62
CA LYS A 3 -40.85 4.07 38.67
C LYS A 3 -40.76 4.56 37.22
N ILE A 4 -41.50 5.60 36.86
CA ILE A 4 -41.54 6.16 35.48
C ILE A 4 -40.22 6.85 35.13
N THR A 5 -39.62 7.59 36.07
CA THR A 5 -38.33 8.27 35.87
C THR A 5 -37.19 7.30 35.54
N LYS A 6 -37.19 6.09 36.11
CA LYS A 6 -36.18 5.06 35.81
C LYS A 6 -36.29 4.53 34.38
N TYR A 7 -37.51 4.34 33.86
CA TYR A 7 -37.72 3.94 32.46
C TYR A 7 -37.34 5.06 31.49
N LEU A 8 -37.61 6.32 31.83
CA LEU A 8 -37.21 7.47 31.00
C LEU A 8 -35.69 7.63 30.92
N ILE A 9 -34.97 7.42 32.04
CA ILE A 9 -33.50 7.43 32.05
C ILE A 9 -32.93 6.27 31.23
N LEU A 10 -33.53 5.08 31.33
CA LEU A 10 -33.13 3.91 30.54
C LEU A 10 -33.33 4.13 29.03
N ILE A 11 -34.47 4.71 28.63
CA ILE A 11 -34.76 5.01 27.22
C ILE A 11 -33.81 6.10 26.70
N ALA A 12 -33.56 7.16 27.46
CA ALA A 12 -32.59 8.20 27.08
C ALA A 12 -31.17 7.62 26.94
N GLY A 13 -30.77 6.69 27.81
CA GLY A 13 -29.50 5.97 27.72
C GLY A 13 -29.40 5.10 26.45
N LEU A 14 -30.46 4.36 26.10
CA LEU A 14 -30.48 3.53 24.90
C LEU A 14 -30.43 4.35 23.60
N VAL A 15 -31.08 5.51 23.56
CA VAL A 15 -31.01 6.43 22.39
C VAL A 15 -29.60 6.99 22.23
N LEU A 16 -28.92 7.37 23.30
CA LEU A 16 -27.55 7.89 23.24
C LEU A 16 -26.53 6.83 22.79
N VAL A 17 -26.71 5.57 23.18
CA VAL A 17 -25.82 4.46 22.75
C VAL A 17 -26.01 4.14 21.27
N SER A 18 -27.21 4.33 20.71
CA SER A 18 -27.49 4.04 19.30
C SER A 18 -26.69 4.93 18.32
N HIS A 19 -26.26 6.12 18.76
CA HIS A 19 -25.43 7.03 17.98
C HIS A 19 -23.94 6.64 17.93
N THR A 20 -23.53 5.59 18.62
CA THR A 20 -22.15 5.06 18.59
C THR A 20 -21.98 3.82 17.71
N SER A 21 -23.00 3.47 16.94
CA SER A 21 -22.96 2.34 16.01
C SER A 21 -22.09 2.69 14.80
N PHE A 22 -20.98 1.97 14.62
CA PHE A 22 -20.21 2.00 13.38
C PHE A 22 -20.83 1.00 12.38
N SER A 23 -21.09 1.46 11.15
CA SER A 23 -21.38 0.57 10.02
C SER A 23 -20.15 -0.25 9.65
N GLN A 24 -20.32 -1.30 8.85
CA GLN A 24 -19.21 -1.92 8.13
C GLN A 24 -18.50 -0.83 7.31
N THR A 25 -17.20 -0.70 7.53
CA THR A 25 -16.31 0.23 6.83
C THR A 25 -15.55 -0.56 5.77
N GLY A 26 -15.35 0.00 4.57
CA GLY A 26 -14.65 -0.68 3.47
C GLY A 26 -15.04 -0.22 2.06
N ASP A 27 -16.29 0.21 1.87
CA ASP A 27 -16.83 0.61 0.57
C ASP A 27 -16.92 2.14 0.40
N GLU A 28 -16.31 2.93 1.31
CA GLU A 28 -16.42 4.39 1.29
C GLU A 28 -15.80 5.05 0.05
N TRP A 29 -14.91 4.32 -0.63
CA TRP A 29 -14.25 4.75 -1.85
C TRP A 29 -14.98 4.32 -3.12
N ILE A 30 -16.05 3.51 -3.00
CA ILE A 30 -16.86 3.03 -4.12
C ILE A 30 -18.10 3.92 -4.23
N VAL A 31 -18.34 4.42 -5.43
CA VAL A 31 -19.51 5.22 -5.79
C VAL A 31 -20.30 4.47 -6.84
N ASP A 32 -21.57 4.18 -6.54
CA ASP A 32 -22.45 3.44 -7.45
C ASP A 32 -22.61 4.17 -8.79
N GLY A 33 -22.42 3.44 -9.88
CA GLY A 33 -22.52 3.97 -11.24
C GLY A 33 -21.29 4.74 -11.74
N GLN A 34 -20.27 4.92 -10.90
CA GLN A 34 -18.99 5.49 -11.30
C GLN A 34 -18.07 4.44 -11.93
N GLU A 35 -17.27 4.83 -12.92
CA GLU A 35 -16.33 3.93 -13.57
C GLU A 35 -14.97 3.91 -12.86
N TYR A 36 -14.34 2.74 -12.84
CA TYR A 36 -13.05 2.52 -12.21
C TYR A 36 -12.13 1.78 -13.18
N TYR A 37 -10.99 2.40 -13.48
CA TYR A 37 -10.01 1.86 -14.42
C TYR A 37 -8.85 1.22 -13.66
N LYS A 38 -8.74 -0.11 -13.75
CA LYS A 38 -7.75 -0.89 -13.02
C LYS A 38 -6.36 -0.75 -13.65
N ILE A 39 -5.37 -0.41 -12.83
CA ILE A 39 -3.96 -0.29 -13.21
C ILE A 39 -3.14 -1.30 -12.37
N PRO A 40 -2.63 -2.38 -12.96
CA PRO A 40 -1.80 -3.36 -12.25
C PRO A 40 -0.37 -2.82 -12.07
N VAL A 41 0.15 -2.89 -10.83
CA VAL A 41 1.50 -2.43 -10.47
C VAL A 41 2.27 -3.57 -9.79
N GLY A 42 3.21 -4.17 -10.53
CA GLY A 42 4.06 -5.27 -10.03
C GLY A 42 5.46 -4.84 -9.56
N LYS A 43 5.84 -3.58 -9.76
CA LYS A 43 7.13 -3.04 -9.34
C LYS A 43 6.94 -1.68 -8.71
N GLU A 44 7.79 -1.36 -7.74
CA GLU A 44 7.78 -0.04 -7.12
C GLU A 44 8.44 0.98 -8.04
N GLY A 45 7.86 2.19 -8.14
CA GLY A 45 8.42 3.25 -8.97
C GLY A 45 7.42 4.35 -9.33
N ILE A 46 7.87 5.31 -10.14
CA ILE A 46 7.01 6.37 -10.68
C ILE A 46 6.37 5.87 -11.97
N TYR A 47 5.05 5.90 -12.00
CA TYR A 47 4.23 5.53 -13.16
C TYR A 47 3.65 6.79 -13.80
N LYS A 48 3.48 6.75 -15.12
CA LYS A 48 2.93 7.86 -15.91
C LYS A 48 1.74 7.38 -16.72
N ILE A 49 0.68 8.18 -16.75
CA ILE A 49 -0.48 8.01 -17.61
C ILE A 49 -0.56 9.30 -18.44
N ASP A 50 -0.18 9.20 -19.71
CA ASP A 50 -0.31 10.32 -20.65
C ASP A 50 -1.70 10.37 -21.31
N TYR A 51 -1.96 11.42 -22.07
CA TYR A 51 -3.17 11.59 -22.87
C TYR A 51 -3.54 10.36 -23.71
N ALA A 52 -2.59 9.74 -24.40
CA ALA A 52 -2.85 8.59 -25.26
C ALA A 52 -3.26 7.34 -24.46
N ASN A 53 -2.65 7.12 -23.30
CA ASN A 53 -3.05 6.05 -22.40
C ASN A 53 -4.42 6.32 -21.77
N LEU A 54 -4.69 7.56 -21.35
CA LEU A 54 -5.96 7.92 -20.70
C LEU A 54 -7.16 7.77 -21.66
N THR A 55 -7.03 8.27 -22.89
CA THR A 55 -8.04 8.13 -23.95
C THR A 55 -8.27 6.66 -24.31
N ALA A 56 -7.21 5.84 -24.31
CA ALA A 56 -7.31 4.40 -24.56
C ALA A 56 -7.97 3.62 -23.40
N LEU A 57 -7.91 4.13 -22.16
CA LEU A 57 -8.53 3.48 -21.00
C LEU A 57 -10.06 3.53 -21.11
N GLY A 58 -10.64 4.66 -21.52
CA GLY A 58 -12.07 4.74 -21.84
C GLY A 58 -12.59 6.16 -22.13
N PRO A 59 -13.63 6.27 -22.96
CA PRO A 59 -14.15 7.55 -23.45
C PRO A 59 -14.77 8.44 -22.37
N ALA A 60 -15.13 7.88 -21.21
CA ALA A 60 -15.67 8.66 -20.10
C ALA A 60 -14.63 9.63 -19.50
N LEU A 61 -13.34 9.27 -19.56
CA LEU A 61 -12.27 10.07 -18.99
C LEU A 61 -11.92 11.32 -19.82
N GLU A 62 -12.26 11.35 -21.11
CA GLU A 62 -11.93 12.45 -22.02
C GLU A 62 -12.60 13.78 -21.63
N ASN A 63 -13.76 13.71 -20.97
CA ASN A 63 -14.55 14.88 -20.58
C ASN A 63 -14.44 15.21 -19.09
N VAL A 64 -13.52 14.54 -18.38
CA VAL A 64 -13.31 14.75 -16.94
C VAL A 64 -12.32 15.89 -16.75
N ASP A 65 -12.69 16.84 -15.89
CA ASP A 65 -11.77 17.86 -15.41
C ASP A 65 -10.61 17.16 -14.66
N PRO A 66 -9.34 17.33 -15.08
CA PRO A 66 -8.19 16.64 -14.49
C PRO A 66 -8.00 16.90 -12.99
N ARG A 67 -8.51 18.02 -12.49
CA ARG A 67 -8.50 18.37 -11.05
C ARG A 67 -9.36 17.43 -10.22
N ASN A 68 -10.28 16.70 -10.85
CA ASN A 68 -11.18 15.76 -10.21
C ASN A 68 -10.65 14.32 -10.24
N PHE A 69 -9.53 14.01 -10.92
CA PHE A 69 -9.00 12.65 -10.92
C PHE A 69 -8.62 12.17 -9.51
N GLN A 70 -8.92 10.90 -9.24
CA GLN A 70 -8.59 10.21 -8.00
C GLN A 70 -7.99 8.86 -8.33
N LEU A 71 -6.99 8.47 -7.55
CA LEU A 71 -6.33 7.17 -7.69
C LEU A 71 -6.44 6.43 -6.37
N PHE A 72 -7.03 5.23 -6.38
CA PHE A 72 -7.21 4.43 -5.17
C PHE A 72 -6.32 3.19 -5.19
N ARG A 73 -5.72 2.87 -4.04
CA ARG A 73 -5.11 1.56 -3.73
C ARG A 73 -5.66 1.10 -2.39
N ASN A 74 -6.11 -0.15 -2.31
CA ASN A 74 -6.58 -0.76 -1.06
C ASN A 74 -7.66 0.09 -0.34
N GLY A 75 -8.54 0.74 -1.12
CA GLY A 75 -9.59 1.62 -0.60
C GLY A 75 -9.13 2.97 -0.05
N GLN A 76 -7.87 3.36 -0.29
CA GLN A 76 -7.30 4.63 0.15
C GLN A 76 -6.89 5.47 -1.06
N GLU A 77 -7.25 6.75 -1.06
CA GLU A 77 -6.84 7.69 -2.11
C GLU A 77 -5.33 7.97 -2.01
N GLN A 78 -4.65 7.85 -3.14
CA GLN A 78 -3.23 8.02 -3.31
C GLN A 78 -2.93 9.40 -3.88
N TYR A 79 -1.75 9.94 -3.55
CA TYR A 79 -1.31 11.20 -4.13
C TYR A 79 -0.93 11.02 -5.59
N ILE A 80 -1.38 11.96 -6.43
CA ILE A 80 -1.02 12.03 -7.84
C ILE A 80 -0.50 13.42 -8.18
N TYR A 81 0.41 13.50 -9.14
CA TYR A 81 0.76 14.74 -9.82
C TYR A 81 -0.02 14.81 -11.13
N VAL A 82 -0.63 15.95 -11.44
CA VAL A 82 -1.32 16.15 -12.72
C VAL A 82 -0.74 17.37 -13.40
N GLN A 83 -0.04 17.15 -14.50
CA GLN A 83 0.47 18.23 -15.35
C GLN A 83 -0.65 18.73 -16.25
N GLY A 84 -0.74 20.05 -16.44
CA GLY A 84 -1.73 20.66 -17.34
C GLY A 84 -3.11 20.91 -16.73
N GLU A 85 -3.38 20.48 -15.49
CA GLU A 85 -4.73 20.54 -14.91
C GLU A 85 -5.33 21.95 -14.71
N GLN A 86 -4.58 23.02 -15.01
CA GLN A 86 -4.96 24.40 -14.69
C GLN A 86 -6.13 24.93 -15.52
N ASP A 87 -6.24 24.50 -16.78
CA ASP A 87 -7.32 24.90 -17.69
C ASP A 87 -8.57 24.04 -17.55
N GLY A 88 -8.50 22.96 -16.77
CA GLY A 88 -9.62 22.05 -16.53
C GLY A 88 -9.91 21.11 -17.69
N SER A 89 -8.97 20.93 -18.63
CA SER A 89 -9.03 19.95 -19.71
C SER A 89 -7.78 19.09 -19.66
N PHE A 90 -7.89 17.81 -20.06
CA PHE A 90 -6.74 16.91 -20.14
C PHE A 90 -6.40 16.71 -21.61
N ASP A 91 -5.42 17.45 -22.10
CA ASP A 91 -5.11 17.61 -23.52
C ASP A 91 -3.81 16.90 -23.92
N GLN A 92 -3.50 16.94 -25.23
CA GLN A 92 -2.25 16.39 -25.75
C GLN A 92 -1.04 17.09 -25.12
N GLY A 93 -0.28 16.35 -24.32
CA GLY A 93 0.88 16.86 -23.58
C GLY A 93 0.72 16.79 -22.06
N ASP A 94 -0.51 16.55 -21.59
CA ASP A 94 -0.82 16.36 -20.18
C ASP A 94 -0.51 14.95 -19.72
N LEU A 95 -0.27 14.83 -18.42
CA LEU A 95 0.10 13.57 -17.81
C LEU A 95 -0.28 13.51 -16.33
N ILE A 96 -0.58 12.30 -15.87
CA ILE A 96 -0.74 11.95 -14.46
C ILE A 96 0.49 11.14 -14.04
N GLU A 97 1.14 11.52 -12.93
CA GLU A 97 2.18 10.69 -12.29
C GLU A 97 1.75 10.24 -10.90
N PHE A 98 2.14 9.03 -10.54
CA PHE A 98 1.95 8.51 -9.20
C PHE A 98 3.06 7.56 -8.81
N TYR A 99 3.31 7.44 -7.51
CA TYR A 99 4.21 6.43 -6.96
C TYR A 99 3.44 5.11 -6.81
N GLY A 100 3.74 4.16 -7.69
CA GLY A 100 3.21 2.81 -7.65
C GLY A 100 4.01 1.95 -6.69
N GLN A 101 3.31 1.21 -5.84
CA GLN A 101 3.87 0.20 -4.94
C GLN A 101 3.33 -1.17 -5.31
N LYS A 102 4.18 -2.18 -5.29
CA LYS A 102 3.78 -3.57 -5.49
C LYS A 102 2.84 -4.04 -4.37
N ASN A 103 2.27 -5.24 -4.51
CA ASN A 103 1.53 -5.84 -3.39
C ASN A 103 2.53 -6.42 -2.39
N ASP A 104 2.42 -5.94 -1.16
CA ASP A 104 3.31 -6.21 -0.03
C ASP A 104 2.68 -7.21 0.97
N GLY A 105 1.41 -7.57 0.76
CA GLY A 105 0.68 -8.47 1.64
C GLY A 105 0.01 -7.78 2.84
N THR A 106 0.02 -6.45 2.92
CA THR A 106 -0.62 -5.71 4.02
C THR A 106 -2.12 -6.02 4.17
N LEU A 107 -2.83 -6.32 3.08
CA LEU A 107 -4.23 -6.70 3.13
C LEU A 107 -4.46 -8.09 3.73
N GLU A 108 -3.47 -8.97 3.66
CA GLU A 108 -3.57 -10.34 4.17
C GLU A 108 -3.62 -10.40 5.68
N THR A 109 -3.16 -9.36 6.40
CA THR A 109 -3.20 -9.30 7.87
C THR A 109 -4.59 -9.62 8.44
N LYS A 110 -5.66 -9.22 7.74
CA LYS A 110 -7.04 -9.48 8.15
C LYS A 110 -7.49 -10.94 7.96
N LEU A 111 -6.74 -11.72 7.19
CA LEU A 111 -6.99 -13.14 6.94
C LEU A 111 -6.33 -14.04 7.99
N TYR A 112 -5.39 -13.52 8.76
CA TYR A 112 -4.76 -14.23 9.86
C TYR A 112 -5.62 -14.17 11.13
N LYS A 113 -5.56 -15.23 11.94
CA LYS A 113 -6.25 -15.31 13.24
C LYS A 113 -5.84 -14.16 14.17
N SER A 114 -4.55 -13.85 14.22
CA SER A 114 -4.01 -12.65 14.87
C SER A 114 -3.13 -11.89 13.87
N PRO A 115 -3.12 -10.54 13.85
CA PRO A 115 -2.24 -9.78 12.97
C PRO A 115 -0.75 -10.13 13.08
N SER A 116 -0.30 -10.51 14.29
CA SER A 116 1.07 -10.95 14.56
C SER A 116 1.41 -12.34 14.02
N ASP A 117 0.41 -13.10 13.56
CA ASP A 117 0.61 -14.43 12.96
C ASP A 117 1.12 -14.31 11.52
N GLN A 118 0.98 -13.14 10.89
CA GLN A 118 1.55 -12.85 9.58
C GLN A 118 3.07 -12.66 9.71
N PRO A 119 3.90 -13.46 9.00
CA PRO A 119 5.36 -13.40 9.12
C PRO A 119 5.95 -12.02 8.76
N HIS A 120 5.42 -11.39 7.71
CA HIS A 120 5.86 -10.06 7.25
C HIS A 120 4.83 -9.42 6.32
N GLN A 121 4.96 -8.11 6.09
CA GLN A 121 4.20 -7.33 5.10
C GLN A 121 5.12 -6.79 4.01
N ASP A 122 6.08 -7.59 3.54
CA ASP A 122 7.03 -7.21 2.48
C ASP A 122 6.85 -8.03 1.17
N TYR A 123 5.96 -9.04 1.20
CA TYR A 123 5.62 -9.91 0.09
C TYR A 123 4.26 -10.60 0.32
N SER A 124 3.38 -10.53 -0.67
CA SER A 124 2.05 -11.14 -0.62
C SER A 124 2.09 -12.65 -0.85
N ILE A 125 1.23 -13.38 -0.14
CA ILE A 125 1.04 -14.82 -0.36
C ILE A 125 0.24 -15.16 -1.62
N PHE A 126 -0.43 -14.19 -2.23
CA PHE A 126 -1.29 -14.40 -3.41
C PHE A 126 -0.68 -13.86 -4.70
N THR A 127 -0.22 -12.62 -4.70
CA THR A 127 0.31 -11.95 -5.90
C THR A 127 1.21 -10.78 -5.52
N ASP A 128 2.31 -10.62 -6.23
CA ASP A 128 3.19 -9.45 -6.11
C ASP A 128 2.61 -8.17 -6.72
N THR A 129 1.49 -8.25 -7.44
CA THR A 129 0.92 -7.15 -8.21
C THR A 129 -0.22 -6.49 -7.46
N SER A 130 -0.08 -5.19 -7.16
CA SER A 130 -1.17 -4.42 -6.57
C SER A 130 -2.14 -3.92 -7.64
N SER A 131 -3.36 -3.63 -7.23
CA SER A 131 -4.40 -3.06 -8.09
C SER A 131 -4.67 -1.62 -7.66
N TYR A 132 -4.33 -0.69 -8.54
CA TYR A 132 -4.75 0.70 -8.44
C TYR A 132 -6.01 0.91 -9.27
N TYR A 133 -6.85 1.86 -8.89
CA TYR A 133 -8.06 2.21 -9.62
C TYR A 133 -8.10 3.72 -9.86
N LEU A 134 -8.03 4.12 -11.13
CA LEU A 134 -8.22 5.51 -11.54
C LEU A 134 -9.72 5.78 -11.72
N THR A 135 -10.18 6.89 -11.16
CA THR A 135 -11.56 7.36 -11.24
C THR A 135 -11.61 8.89 -11.06
N TRP A 136 -12.79 9.49 -10.92
CA TRP A 136 -12.95 10.93 -10.73
C TRP A 136 -14.06 11.31 -9.75
N SER A 137 -13.87 12.40 -9.03
CA SER A 137 -14.87 12.96 -8.10
C SER A 137 -15.74 14.04 -8.75
N SER A 138 -16.80 14.45 -8.05
CA SER A 138 -17.64 15.61 -8.43
C SER A 138 -17.03 16.96 -8.03
N SER A 139 -15.93 16.95 -7.29
CA SER A 139 -15.20 18.14 -6.86
C SER A 139 -13.69 17.87 -6.87
N PRO A 140 -12.84 18.90 -6.96
CA PRO A 140 -11.39 18.69 -7.04
C PRO A 140 -10.83 17.90 -5.87
N SER A 141 -9.96 16.94 -6.15
CA SER A 141 -9.30 16.14 -5.11
C SER A 141 -8.16 16.94 -4.47
N SER A 142 -7.99 16.75 -3.16
CA SER A 142 -6.90 17.38 -2.38
C SER A 142 -5.60 16.54 -2.36
N LYS A 143 -5.62 15.32 -2.89
CA LYS A 143 -4.46 14.41 -2.90
C LYS A 143 -3.58 14.66 -4.11
N ARG A 144 -2.93 15.82 -4.09
CA ARG A 144 -2.06 16.31 -5.17
C ARG A 144 -0.63 16.50 -4.72
N TYR A 145 0.32 16.06 -5.53
CA TYR A 145 1.70 16.52 -5.44
C TYR A 145 1.82 17.91 -6.07
N SER A 146 2.59 18.78 -5.45
CA SER A 146 3.03 20.03 -6.08
C SER A 146 4.41 19.82 -6.69
N ALA A 147 4.62 20.36 -7.88
CA ALA A 147 5.96 20.40 -8.46
C ALA A 147 6.89 21.19 -7.52
N TYR A 148 7.97 20.55 -7.09
CA TYR A 148 9.00 21.19 -6.29
C TYR A 148 10.28 21.30 -7.12
N TYR A 149 10.80 22.52 -7.22
CA TYR A 149 12.05 22.80 -7.91
C TYR A 149 12.87 23.81 -7.10
N ASP A 150 13.98 23.35 -6.53
CA ASP A 150 14.99 24.20 -5.88
C ASP A 150 16.33 24.01 -6.61
N ASN A 151 16.72 25.04 -7.38
CA ASN A 151 18.00 25.10 -8.09
C ASN A 151 19.05 25.93 -7.35
N ASN A 152 18.81 26.32 -6.09
CA ASN A 152 19.79 27.06 -5.32
C ASN A 152 20.87 26.11 -4.78
N TYR A 153 21.94 25.98 -5.57
CA TYR A 153 23.14 25.25 -5.19
C TYR A 153 24.23 26.13 -4.58
N ALA A 154 23.99 27.45 -4.43
CA ALA A 154 25.00 28.38 -3.95
C ALA A 154 25.43 28.02 -2.52
N GLY A 155 26.73 27.80 -2.32
CA GLY A 155 27.30 27.42 -1.02
C GLY A 155 27.05 25.97 -0.59
N LYS A 156 26.35 25.15 -1.40
CA LYS A 156 26.17 23.72 -1.15
C LYS A 156 27.31 22.94 -1.81
N THR A 157 27.92 22.00 -1.08
CA THR A 157 28.86 21.01 -1.62
C THR A 157 28.16 19.68 -1.84
N SER A 158 28.60 18.90 -2.83
CA SER A 158 28.04 17.57 -3.09
C SER A 158 28.25 16.63 -1.90
N ASN A 159 27.22 15.87 -1.53
CA ASN A 159 27.37 14.81 -0.53
C ASN A 159 28.17 13.65 -1.14
N THR A 160 29.21 13.23 -0.44
CA THR A 160 30.03 12.06 -0.83
C THR A 160 29.41 10.74 -0.41
N ASP A 161 28.45 10.79 0.51
CA ASP A 161 27.91 9.61 1.18
C ASP A 161 26.39 9.75 1.31
N PHE A 162 25.71 8.60 1.39
CA PHE A 162 24.28 8.51 1.63
C PHE A 162 23.96 7.27 2.45
N MET A 163 22.86 7.32 3.21
CA MET A 163 22.33 6.17 3.92
C MET A 163 21.40 5.39 2.99
N HIS A 164 21.56 4.05 2.97
CA HIS A 164 20.69 3.15 2.20
C HIS A 164 20.28 1.97 3.07
N SER A 165 19.01 1.57 2.94
CA SER A 165 18.45 0.39 3.61
C SER A 165 17.92 -0.58 2.57
N VAL A 166 18.19 -1.86 2.76
CA VAL A 166 17.72 -2.95 1.89
C VAL A 166 16.97 -3.95 2.74
N ILE A 167 15.76 -4.30 2.31
CA ILE A 167 14.99 -5.40 2.87
C ILE A 167 15.13 -6.60 1.93
N GLN A 168 15.65 -7.71 2.45
CA GLN A 168 15.73 -8.97 1.72
C GLN A 168 14.65 -9.91 2.24
N VAL A 169 13.64 -10.18 1.41
CA VAL A 169 12.54 -11.09 1.72
C VAL A 169 12.82 -12.46 1.14
N PHE A 170 12.60 -13.52 1.90
CA PHE A 170 12.78 -14.89 1.44
C PHE A 170 11.45 -15.53 1.08
N THR A 171 11.29 -15.90 -0.19
CA THR A 171 10.01 -16.40 -0.71
C THR A 171 10.10 -17.79 -1.34
N SER A 172 11.21 -18.50 -1.09
CA SER A 172 11.52 -19.78 -1.75
C SER A 172 10.67 -20.96 -1.31
N ARG A 173 9.99 -20.85 -0.15
CA ARG A 173 9.24 -21.93 0.49
C ARG A 173 8.00 -21.37 1.15
N TYR A 174 6.86 -22.00 0.88
CA TYR A 174 5.61 -21.70 1.57
C TYR A 174 5.47 -22.65 2.76
N PHE A 175 5.31 -22.13 3.98
CA PHE A 175 4.92 -22.92 5.14
C PHE A 175 3.40 -22.87 5.22
N ALA A 176 2.79 -24.05 5.14
CA ALA A 176 1.35 -24.15 5.16
C ALA A 176 0.77 -23.76 6.51
N GLY A 177 1.49 -23.87 7.64
CA GLY A 177 0.93 -23.63 8.97
C GLY A 177 1.05 -24.88 9.84
N ILE A 178 0.75 -24.76 11.14
CA ILE A 178 0.89 -25.88 12.08
C ILE A 178 -0.29 -26.84 11.92
N PRO A 179 -0.08 -28.13 11.60
CA PRO A 179 -1.16 -29.11 11.50
C PRO A 179 -1.89 -29.28 12.84
N ILE A 180 -3.21 -29.44 12.79
CA ILE A 180 -4.06 -29.55 13.99
C ILE A 180 -4.02 -30.97 14.57
N ASN A 181 -3.75 -31.96 13.71
CA ASN A 181 -3.71 -33.39 14.05
C ASN A 181 -2.41 -34.01 13.53
N ASN A 182 -2.23 -35.31 13.77
CA ASN A 182 -1.15 -36.10 13.16
C ASN A 182 -1.38 -36.40 11.66
N ASP A 183 -2.08 -35.50 10.98
CA ASP A 183 -2.32 -35.49 9.55
C ASP A 183 -1.99 -34.08 9.04
N ALA A 184 -1.42 -33.98 7.85
CA ALA A 184 -0.96 -32.72 7.25
C ALA A 184 -2.11 -31.80 6.81
N ALA A 185 -3.36 -32.17 7.10
CA ALA A 185 -4.54 -31.39 6.73
C ALA A 185 -4.65 -30.10 7.56
N GLN A 186 -4.77 -28.98 6.87
CA GLN A 186 -5.23 -27.72 7.44
C GLN A 186 -6.72 -27.54 7.18
N LEU A 187 -7.45 -27.20 8.24
CA LEU A 187 -8.91 -27.14 8.23
C LEU A 187 -9.45 -25.76 8.64
N TYR A 188 -8.58 -24.76 8.75
CA TYR A 188 -9.00 -23.38 9.09
C TYR A 188 -9.24 -22.58 7.82
N SER A 189 -10.26 -21.72 7.90
CA SER A 189 -10.50 -20.69 6.88
C SER A 189 -9.58 -19.48 7.09
N GLU A 190 -9.10 -19.28 8.31
CA GLU A 190 -8.11 -18.26 8.65
C GLU A 190 -6.67 -18.81 8.56
N TYR A 191 -5.73 -17.94 8.21
CA TYR A 191 -4.31 -18.23 8.26
C TYR A 191 -3.82 -18.30 9.71
N THR A 192 -2.87 -19.20 9.96
CA THR A 192 -2.33 -19.49 11.30
C THR A 192 -0.91 -18.96 11.50
N GLY A 193 -0.43 -19.00 12.75
CA GLY A 193 0.89 -18.53 13.15
C GLY A 193 2.01 -19.01 12.23
N GLY A 194 2.69 -18.07 11.59
CA GLY A 194 3.83 -18.33 10.72
C GLY A 194 3.48 -18.83 9.32
N GLU A 195 2.20 -19.00 8.98
CA GLU A 195 1.78 -19.43 7.65
C GLU A 195 2.13 -18.37 6.60
N GLY A 196 2.79 -18.76 5.51
CA GLY A 196 3.29 -17.81 4.50
C GLY A 196 4.61 -18.19 3.85
N PHE A 197 5.28 -17.21 3.26
CA PHE A 197 6.53 -17.39 2.52
C PHE A 197 7.78 -17.15 3.37
N HIS A 198 8.75 -18.05 3.27
CA HIS A 198 9.99 -18.02 4.05
C HIS A 198 11.17 -18.65 3.29
N LYS A 199 12.32 -18.68 3.97
CA LYS A 199 13.40 -19.61 3.69
C LYS A 199 13.26 -20.83 4.62
N TRP A 200 13.41 -22.04 4.08
CA TRP A 200 13.47 -23.25 4.91
C TRP A 200 14.80 -23.32 5.66
N VAL A 201 14.77 -23.56 6.97
CA VAL A 201 15.97 -23.71 7.82
C VAL A 201 15.89 -25.02 8.59
N TRP A 202 16.75 -25.98 8.26
CA TRP A 202 17.03 -27.13 9.13
C TRP A 202 18.29 -26.82 9.94
N SER A 203 18.13 -26.70 11.27
CA SER A 203 19.10 -26.82 12.37
C SER A 203 20.50 -26.18 12.29
N SER A 204 20.85 -25.50 11.20
CA SER A 204 22.03 -24.66 11.10
C SER A 204 21.65 -23.41 10.30
N GLN A 205 21.73 -22.26 10.95
CA GLN A 205 21.58 -20.97 10.28
C GLN A 205 22.80 -20.80 9.38
N GLY A 206 22.66 -21.11 8.09
CA GLY A 206 23.69 -20.76 7.12
C GLY A 206 23.87 -19.25 7.11
N GLN A 207 25.10 -18.79 7.28
CA GLN A 207 25.48 -17.38 7.12
C GLN A 207 24.93 -16.86 5.78
N PHE A 208 24.13 -15.80 5.81
CA PHE A 208 23.65 -15.15 4.60
C PHE A 208 24.54 -13.95 4.28
N ASN A 209 25.04 -13.90 3.06
CA ASN A 209 25.76 -12.74 2.57
C ASN A 209 24.74 -11.72 2.07
N VAL A 210 24.68 -10.56 2.73
CA VAL A 210 23.94 -9.41 2.21
C VAL A 210 24.81 -8.77 1.14
N ALA A 211 24.58 -9.13 -0.12
CA ALA A 211 25.14 -8.39 -1.24
C ALA A 211 24.27 -7.16 -1.46
N LEU A 212 24.78 -5.96 -1.16
CA LEU A 212 24.07 -4.72 -1.41
C LEU A 212 23.99 -4.49 -2.93
N PRO A 213 22.80 -4.48 -3.55
CA PRO A 213 22.69 -4.25 -4.99
C PRO A 213 23.13 -2.82 -5.33
N ALA A 214 23.97 -2.69 -6.37
CA ALA A 214 24.34 -1.44 -7.03
C ALA A 214 25.23 -0.41 -6.28
N ILE A 215 25.88 -0.76 -5.17
CA ILE A 215 27.00 0.05 -4.68
C ILE A 215 28.24 -0.32 -5.50
N THR A 216 28.58 0.49 -6.51
CA THR A 216 29.91 0.41 -7.14
C THR A 216 30.90 0.98 -6.14
N ILE A 217 31.46 0.13 -5.29
CA ILE A 217 32.44 0.52 -4.28
C ILE A 217 33.75 0.86 -5.01
N ALA A 218 33.95 2.12 -5.37
CA ALA A 218 35.22 2.60 -5.95
C ALA A 218 36.34 2.76 -4.89
N ARG A 219 36.03 2.62 -3.59
CA ARG A 219 37.03 2.63 -2.50
C ARG A 219 36.70 1.60 -1.42
N ALA A 220 37.72 0.88 -0.97
CA ALA A 220 37.67 -0.21 -0.01
C ALA A 220 36.78 0.06 1.23
N LEU A 221 36.17 -1.04 1.70
CA LEU A 221 35.18 -1.19 2.75
C LEU A 221 35.70 -0.84 4.17
N GLU A 222 36.30 0.33 4.37
CA GLU A 222 36.91 0.70 5.67
C GLU A 222 36.05 1.63 6.53
N ALA A 223 34.88 2.09 6.07
CA ALA A 223 34.15 3.19 6.74
C ALA A 223 32.67 2.95 7.10
N PHE A 224 32.11 1.76 6.90
CA PHE A 224 30.73 1.47 7.34
C PHE A 224 30.74 0.75 8.69
N GLU A 225 30.84 1.52 9.76
CA GLU A 225 30.52 1.04 11.11
C GLU A 225 28.99 0.84 11.21
N GLU A 226 28.59 -0.38 11.59
CA GLU A 226 27.22 -0.79 11.96
C GLU A 226 26.32 -1.33 10.82
N ILE A 227 26.57 -2.59 10.41
CA ILE A 227 25.53 -3.43 9.80
C ILE A 227 24.60 -3.92 10.92
N LYS A 228 23.44 -3.26 11.10
CA LYS A 228 22.35 -3.79 11.94
C LYS A 228 21.49 -4.74 11.12
N ALA A 229 21.80 -6.03 11.19
CA ALA A 229 20.88 -7.07 10.74
C ALA A 229 19.87 -7.33 11.87
N SER A 230 18.60 -7.04 11.64
CA SER A 230 17.50 -7.47 12.50
C SER A 230 16.74 -8.56 11.78
N ILE A 231 16.64 -9.74 12.41
CA ILE A 231 15.73 -10.80 11.96
C ILE A 231 14.39 -10.46 12.62
N LYS A 232 13.37 -10.17 11.80
CA LYS A 232 12.00 -10.20 12.28
C LYS A 232 11.61 -11.68 12.36
N ASP A 233 11.58 -12.21 13.57
CA ASP A 233 11.03 -13.53 13.89
C ASP A 233 9.50 -13.53 13.76
#